data_AF-A0A2E4R9D2-F1
#
_entry.id   AF-A0A2E4R9D2-F1
#
_cell.length_a   1.000
_cell.length_b   1.000
_cell.length_c   1.000
_cell.angle_alpha   90.00
_cell.angle_beta   90.00
_cell.angle_gamma   90.00
#
_symmetry.space_group_name_H-M   'P 1'
#
loop_
_entity.id
_entity.type
_entity.pdbx_description
1 polymer ?
#
loop_
_entity_poly.entity_id
_entity_poly.type
_entity_poly.pdbx_seq_one_letter_code
_entity_poly.pdbx_strand_id
1 'polypeptide(L)'
;MNTNTLNGRTNTQLGKRVLDDWYIHTDYLYRVLEDPSYQQLVKAALAAMTKEDLKLFNVAKINLHRNRLSFLQYLNFEQDPFPTLNVSWIFDPSKQEFSIRSYSTSLNLPILHRKELLVGHDHPLREQWQRITNSAEALGLFSSGKPIGFRLNWLRLIADKGFRIVEDQLLPLGNE
;
A
#
# COMPACT_ATOMS: atom_id res chain seq x y z
N MET A 1 33.63 30.00 11.85
CA MET A 1 33.93 28.58 12.11
C MET A 1 32.61 27.85 12.14
N ASN A 2 32.35 27.04 11.10
CA ASN A 2 31.12 26.26 10.94
C ASN A 2 31.18 25.02 11.83
N THR A 3 30.20 24.85 12.72
CA THR A 3 29.86 23.54 13.27
C THR A 3 28.53 23.12 12.67
N ASN A 4 28.65 22.29 11.63
CA ASN A 4 27.58 21.62 10.94
C ASN A 4 27.02 20.52 11.87
N THR A 5 25.90 20.78 12.54
CA THR A 5 25.21 19.76 13.33
C THR A 5 24.29 18.98 12.39
N LEU A 6 24.67 17.73 12.15
CA LEU A 6 23.92 16.73 11.39
C LEU A 6 22.52 16.56 12.00
N ASN A 7 21.52 17.16 11.35
CA ASN A 7 20.12 16.84 11.62
C ASN A 7 19.84 15.43 11.11
N GLY A 8 19.83 14.45 12.03
CA GLY A 8 19.30 13.11 11.81
C GLY A 8 17.82 13.18 11.47
N ARG A 9 17.49 13.22 10.18
CA ARG A 9 16.12 13.06 9.67
C ARG A 9 15.92 11.63 9.20
N THR A 10 15.43 10.75 10.06
CA THR A 10 14.68 9.55 9.64
C THR A 10 13.72 9.10 10.75
N ASN A 11 12.79 9.96 11.17
CA ASN A 11 11.53 9.44 11.71
C ASN A 11 10.51 9.48 10.58
N THR A 12 10.65 8.54 9.65
CA THR A 12 9.69 8.38 8.56
C THR A 12 8.39 7.91 9.22
N GLN A 13 7.40 8.79 9.28
CA GLN A 13 6.09 8.46 9.82
C GLN A 13 5.57 7.19 9.14
N LEU A 14 5.29 6.15 9.95
CA LEU A 14 4.83 4.86 9.44
C LEU A 14 3.56 5.02 8.58
N GLY A 15 3.51 4.28 7.49
CA GLY A 15 2.42 4.31 6.53
C GLY A 15 2.66 5.27 5.38
N LYS A 16 2.04 4.95 4.25
CA LYS A 16 2.18 5.67 2.98
C LYS A 16 1.11 6.74 2.86
N ARG A 17 1.50 7.97 2.50
CA ARG A 17 0.59 9.09 2.20
C ARG A 17 0.41 9.24 0.70
N VAL A 18 -0.83 9.37 0.24
CA VAL A 18 -1.19 9.72 -1.14
C VAL A 18 -2.33 10.72 -1.08
N LEU A 19 -2.04 12.00 -1.34
CA LEU A 19 -2.99 13.10 -1.09
C LEU A 19 -3.51 13.00 0.36
N ASP A 20 -4.83 12.96 0.55
CA ASP A 20 -5.48 12.83 1.85
C ASP A 20 -5.56 11.39 2.37
N ASP A 21 -5.15 10.38 1.59
CA ASP A 21 -5.24 8.98 1.98
C ASP A 21 -3.93 8.53 2.67
N TRP A 22 -4.09 7.93 3.85
CA TRP A 22 -3.05 7.23 4.60
C TRP A 22 -3.25 5.73 4.50
N TYR A 23 -2.21 5.00 4.14
CA TYR A 23 -2.23 3.56 4.03
C TYR A 23 -1.26 2.96 5.04
N ILE A 24 -1.71 1.99 5.81
CA ILE A 24 -0.90 1.27 6.78
C ILE A 24 -1.23 -0.23 6.72
N HIS A 25 -0.22 -1.07 6.91
CA HIS A 25 -0.44 -2.50 7.04
C HIS A 25 -1.18 -2.80 8.34
N THR A 26 -2.05 -3.80 8.35
CA THR A 26 -2.95 -4.08 9.48
C THR A 26 -2.22 -4.56 10.74
N ASP A 27 -1.08 -5.24 10.59
CA ASP A 27 -0.19 -5.57 11.73
C ASP A 27 0.31 -4.33 12.47
N TYR A 28 0.31 -3.18 11.81
CA TYR A 28 0.74 -1.91 12.38
C TYR A 28 -0.40 -0.97 12.74
N LEU A 29 -1.65 -1.44 12.68
CA LEU A 29 -2.85 -0.64 12.98
C LEU A 29 -2.85 -0.11 14.42
N TYR A 30 -2.13 -0.76 15.34
CA TYR A 30 -1.94 -0.28 16.71
C TYR A 30 -1.35 1.15 16.77
N ARG A 31 -0.51 1.54 15.80
CA ARG A 31 0.04 2.89 15.70
C ARG A 31 -1.01 3.95 15.36
N VAL A 32 -2.07 3.56 14.65
CA VAL A 32 -3.21 4.45 14.40
C VAL A 32 -4.05 4.61 15.66
N LEU A 33 -4.19 3.54 16.44
CA LEU A 33 -4.92 3.55 17.71
C LEU A 33 -4.23 4.43 18.77
N GLU A 34 -2.94 4.71 18.64
CA GLU A 34 -2.21 5.67 19.48
C GLU A 34 -2.61 7.14 19.22
N ASP A 35 -3.14 7.46 18.03
CA ASP A 35 -3.61 8.80 17.68
C ASP A 35 -5.08 9.00 18.07
N PRO A 36 -5.40 9.89 19.02
CA PRO A 36 -6.78 10.15 19.45
C PRO A 36 -7.72 10.57 18.32
N SER A 37 -7.19 11.17 17.25
CA SER A 37 -7.96 11.66 16.11
C SER A 37 -8.63 10.52 15.33
N TYR A 38 -8.00 9.35 15.30
CA TYR A 38 -8.47 8.19 14.52
C TYR A 38 -8.87 7.01 15.41
N GLN A 39 -8.47 7.00 16.69
CA GLN A 39 -8.68 5.88 17.59
C GLN A 39 -10.15 5.43 17.64
N GLN A 40 -11.10 6.36 17.81
CA GLN A 40 -12.52 6.01 17.92
C GLN A 40 -13.07 5.41 16.61
N LEU A 41 -12.68 5.97 15.46
CA LEU A 41 -13.09 5.47 14.15
C LEU A 41 -12.60 4.03 13.94
N VAL A 42 -11.33 3.77 14.24
CA VAL A 42 -10.73 2.43 14.09
C VAL A 42 -11.35 1.45 15.08
N LYS A 43 -11.54 1.82 16.35
CA LYS A 43 -12.20 0.96 17.34
C LYS A 43 -13.61 0.57 16.91
N ALA A 44 -14.41 1.53 16.45
CA ALA A 44 -15.77 1.28 15.98
C ALA A 44 -15.78 0.32 14.77
N ALA A 45 -14.87 0.53 13.81
CA ALA A 45 -14.74 -0.33 12.65
C ALA A 45 -14.33 -1.77 13.00
N LEU A 46 -13.39 -1.95 13.93
CA LEU A 46 -12.96 -3.26 14.41
C LEU A 46 -14.07 -3.98 15.18
N ALA A 47 -14.88 -3.24 15.96
CA ALA A 47 -16.02 -3.80 16.68
C ALA A 47 -17.17 -4.25 15.76
N ALA A 48 -17.26 -3.66 14.57
CA ALA A 48 -18.27 -4.00 13.55
C ALA A 48 -17.87 -5.18 12.65
N MET A 49 -16.74 -5.85 12.89
CA MET A 49 -16.25 -7.00 12.10
C MET A 49 -16.05 -8.24 12.95
N THR A 50 -16.20 -9.42 12.34
CA THR A 50 -15.84 -10.69 12.98
C THR A 50 -14.33 -10.89 12.95
N LYS A 51 -13.80 -11.74 13.84
CA LYS A 51 -12.36 -12.08 13.84
C LYS A 51 -11.91 -12.74 12.54
N GLU A 52 -12.82 -13.43 11.87
CA GLU A 52 -12.63 -14.08 10.59
C GLU A 52 -12.49 -13.03 9.48
N ASP A 53 -13.35 -12.01 9.45
CA ASP A 53 -13.27 -10.91 8.50
C ASP A 53 -11.96 -10.12 8.65
N LEU A 54 -11.51 -9.91 9.90
CA LEU A 54 -10.25 -9.20 10.20
C LEU A 54 -9.02 -9.85 9.55
N LYS A 55 -9.06 -11.15 9.27
CA LYS A 55 -7.96 -11.89 8.62
C LYS A 55 -7.92 -11.70 7.10
N LEU A 56 -8.99 -11.17 6.50
CA LEU A 56 -9.09 -11.07 5.05
C LEU A 56 -8.32 -9.89 4.47
N PHE A 57 -8.07 -8.86 5.26
CA PHE A 57 -7.45 -7.62 4.80
C PHE A 57 -6.07 -7.40 5.39
N ASN A 58 -5.18 -6.81 4.58
CA ASN A 58 -3.79 -6.53 4.94
C ASN A 58 -3.50 -5.02 5.01
N VAL A 59 -4.41 -4.16 4.54
CA VAL A 59 -4.19 -2.71 4.55
C VAL A 59 -5.39 -1.96 5.10
N ALA A 60 -5.14 -1.04 6.02
CA ALA A 60 -6.09 -0.01 6.43
C ALA A 60 -5.79 1.28 5.65
N LYS A 61 -6.83 1.89 5.09
CA LYS A 61 -6.79 3.16 4.39
C LYS A 61 -7.65 4.19 5.11
N ILE A 62 -7.05 5.30 5.54
CA ILE A 62 -7.74 6.38 6.24
C ILE A 62 -7.64 7.64 5.39
N ASN A 63 -8.78 8.16 4.95
CA ASN A 63 -8.85 9.49 4.37
C ASN A 63 -8.90 10.51 5.50
N LEU A 64 -7.85 11.31 5.67
CA LEU A 64 -7.72 12.25 6.79
C LEU A 64 -8.73 13.39 6.71
N HIS A 65 -8.99 13.90 5.51
CA HIS A 65 -9.87 15.03 5.32
C HIS A 65 -11.34 14.65 5.56
N ARG A 66 -11.77 13.48 5.08
CA ARG A 66 -13.17 13.00 5.20
C ARG A 66 -13.39 12.09 6.41
N ASN A 67 -12.36 11.86 7.23
CA ASN A 67 -12.35 10.92 8.35
C ASN A 67 -12.97 9.55 8.01
N ARG A 68 -12.55 8.97 6.88
CA ARG A 68 -13.14 7.74 6.34
C ARG A 68 -12.13 6.61 6.36
N LEU A 69 -12.50 5.51 7.03
CA LEU A 69 -11.71 4.29 7.09
C LEU A 69 -12.18 3.28 6.04
N SER A 70 -11.25 2.58 5.43
CA SER A 70 -11.51 1.41 4.61
C SER A 70 -10.47 0.33 4.89
N PHE A 71 -10.89 -0.93 4.93
CA PHE A 71 -9.99 -2.07 4.90
C PHE A 71 -9.87 -2.59 3.48
N LEU A 72 -8.67 -2.98 3.08
CA LEU A 72 -8.32 -3.41 1.73
C LEU A 72 -7.66 -4.78 1.77
N GLN A 73 -8.11 -5.67 0.90
CA GLN A 73 -7.46 -6.95 0.65
C GLN A 73 -6.69 -6.85 -0.66
N TYR A 74 -5.37 -6.85 -0.55
CA TYR A 74 -4.47 -7.10 -1.67
C TYR A 74 -4.08 -8.58 -1.72
N LEU A 75 -4.13 -9.21 -2.89
CA LEU A 75 -3.79 -10.64 -3.03
C LEU A 75 -2.27 -10.85 -3.04
N ASN A 76 -1.82 -11.98 -2.47
CA ASN A 76 -0.41 -12.37 -2.41
C ASN A 76 0.47 -11.22 -1.90
N PHE A 77 0.03 -10.54 -0.82
CA PHE A 77 0.59 -9.27 -0.38
C PHE A 77 2.09 -9.35 -0.11
N GLU A 78 2.58 -10.47 0.40
CA GLU A 78 3.97 -10.67 0.73
C GLU A 78 4.81 -10.96 -0.51
N GLN A 79 4.32 -11.86 -1.39
CA GLN A 79 5.07 -12.39 -2.53
C GLN A 79 5.01 -11.49 -3.78
N ASP A 80 3.84 -10.95 -4.13
CA ASP A 80 3.70 -10.12 -5.33
C ASP A 80 4.23 -8.71 -5.02
N PRO A 81 5.25 -8.20 -5.74
CA PRO A 81 5.81 -6.88 -5.47
C PRO A 81 4.80 -5.74 -5.71
N PHE A 82 3.80 -5.95 -6.57
CA PHE A 82 2.76 -4.98 -6.90
C PHE A 82 1.37 -5.64 -6.80
N PRO A 83 0.96 -6.03 -5.57
CA PRO A 83 -0.20 -6.89 -5.39
C PRO A 83 -1.47 -6.19 -5.83
N THR A 84 -2.43 -6.96 -6.34
CA THR A 84 -3.69 -6.45 -6.87
C THR A 84 -4.76 -6.32 -5.80
N LEU A 85 -5.52 -5.23 -5.81
CA LEU A 85 -6.65 -5.02 -4.91
C LEU A 85 -7.80 -5.96 -5.30
N ASN A 86 -8.24 -6.81 -4.38
CA ASN A 86 -9.36 -7.72 -4.56
C ASN A 86 -10.67 -7.15 -4.02
N VAL A 87 -10.66 -6.63 -2.79
CA VAL A 87 -11.86 -6.13 -2.11
C VAL A 87 -11.52 -4.91 -1.26
N SER A 88 -12.46 -3.97 -1.19
CA SER A 88 -12.44 -2.84 -0.27
C SER A 88 -13.71 -2.83 0.58
N TRP A 89 -13.56 -2.83 1.90
CA TRP A 89 -14.63 -2.61 2.87
C TRP A 89 -14.54 -1.17 3.35
N ILE A 90 -15.56 -0.37 3.11
CA ILE A 90 -15.60 1.05 3.49
C ILE A 90 -16.53 1.19 4.68
N PHE A 91 -15.99 1.65 5.81
CA PHE A 91 -16.75 1.79 7.04
C PHE A 91 -17.65 3.02 7.00
N ASP A 92 -18.92 2.84 7.34
CA ASP A 92 -19.87 3.91 7.61
C ASP A 92 -20.05 4.04 9.13
N PRO A 93 -19.43 5.05 9.77
CA PRO A 93 -19.51 5.21 11.22
C PRO A 93 -20.92 5.57 11.72
N SER A 94 -21.81 6.07 10.85
CA SER A 94 -23.18 6.40 11.24
C SER A 94 -24.06 5.16 11.40
N LYS A 95 -23.79 4.12 10.60
CA LYS A 95 -24.53 2.85 10.61
C LYS A 95 -23.80 1.73 11.35
N GLN A 96 -22.51 1.92 11.62
CA GLN A 96 -21.61 0.86 12.11
C GLN A 96 -21.57 -0.35 11.17
N GLU A 97 -21.62 -0.10 9.87
CA GLU A 97 -21.65 -1.13 8.82
C GLU A 97 -20.55 -0.89 7.78
N PHE A 98 -20.29 -1.90 6.95
CA PHE A 98 -19.37 -1.80 5.83
C PHE A 98 -20.10 -1.91 4.50
N SER A 99 -19.82 -0.97 3.61
CA SER A 99 -20.08 -1.15 2.19
C SER A 99 -18.90 -1.90 1.55
N ILE A 100 -19.19 -2.88 0.71
CA ILE A 100 -18.17 -3.74 0.09
C ILE A 100 -18.07 -3.43 -1.40
N ARG A 101 -16.84 -3.23 -1.88
CA ARG A 101 -16.53 -3.14 -3.30
C ARG A 101 -15.57 -4.26 -3.69
N SER A 102 -16.06 -5.21 -4.46
CA SER A 102 -15.22 -6.25 -5.09
C SER A 102 -14.63 -5.76 -6.40
N TYR A 103 -13.41 -6.19 -6.68
CA TYR A 103 -12.71 -5.99 -7.94
C TYR A 103 -12.45 -7.31 -8.67
N SER A 104 -12.92 -8.45 -8.14
CA SER A 104 -12.62 -9.80 -8.66
C SER A 104 -12.98 -10.03 -10.13
N THR A 105 -13.92 -9.26 -10.69
CA THR A 105 -14.34 -9.35 -12.09
C THR A 105 -13.68 -8.30 -13.00
N SER A 106 -12.80 -7.44 -12.47
CA SER A 106 -12.11 -6.42 -13.26
C SER A 106 -11.02 -7.05 -14.12
N LEU A 107 -11.05 -6.77 -15.42
CA LEU A 107 -9.99 -7.16 -16.34
C LEU A 107 -8.67 -6.44 -16.07
N ASN A 108 -8.72 -5.30 -15.36
CA ASN A 108 -7.55 -4.51 -15.03
C ASN A 108 -7.63 -4.05 -13.58
N LEU A 109 -6.99 -4.81 -12.69
CA LEU A 109 -7.06 -4.61 -11.24
C LEU A 109 -6.17 -3.43 -10.80
N PRO A 110 -6.63 -2.60 -9.84
CA PRO A 110 -5.75 -1.66 -9.17
C PRO A 110 -4.59 -2.39 -8.47
N ILE A 111 -3.40 -1.79 -8.46
CA ILE A 111 -2.21 -2.36 -7.79
C ILE A 111 -1.68 -1.45 -6.70
N LEU A 112 -1.04 -2.06 -5.70
CA LEU A 112 -0.30 -1.33 -4.68
C LEU A 112 1.15 -1.11 -5.11
N HIS A 113 1.56 0.15 -5.12
CA HIS A 113 2.96 0.54 -5.24
C HIS A 113 3.57 0.82 -3.87
N ARG A 114 4.89 0.64 -3.74
CA ARG A 114 5.67 1.05 -2.58
C ARG A 114 5.14 0.47 -1.26
N LYS A 115 4.92 -0.85 -1.22
CA LYS A 115 4.34 -1.53 -0.05
C LYS A 115 5.27 -1.54 1.17
N GLU A 116 6.56 -1.33 0.98
CA GLU A 116 7.56 -1.11 2.03
C GLU A 116 7.28 0.10 2.93
N LEU A 117 6.49 1.06 2.44
CA LEU A 117 6.08 2.23 3.21
C LEU A 117 4.90 1.96 4.16
N LEU A 118 4.18 0.84 3.96
CA LEU A 118 3.02 0.50 4.79
C LEU A 118 3.42 -0.18 6.10
N VAL A 119 4.66 -0.63 6.23
CA VAL A 119 5.18 -1.42 7.36
C VAL A 119 6.33 -0.71 8.08
N GLY A 120 6.56 -1.09 9.33
CA GLY A 120 7.66 -0.60 10.16
C GLY A 120 9.03 -1.07 9.69
N HIS A 121 10.08 -0.39 10.13
CA HIS A 121 11.47 -0.74 9.83
C HIS A 121 11.87 -2.15 10.32
N ASP A 122 11.12 -2.70 11.26
CA ASP A 122 11.26 -4.03 11.84
C ASP A 122 10.63 -5.14 10.98
N HIS A 123 9.88 -4.80 9.92
CA HIS A 123 9.23 -5.80 9.09
C HIS A 123 10.26 -6.59 8.26
N PRO A 124 10.28 -7.94 8.32
CA PRO A 124 11.35 -8.77 7.75
C PRO A 124 11.47 -8.65 6.22
N LEU A 125 10.36 -8.43 5.52
CA LEU A 125 10.34 -8.31 4.06
C LEU A 125 10.52 -6.87 3.56
N ARG A 126 10.62 -5.87 4.45
CA ARG A 126 10.64 -4.46 4.05
C ARG A 126 11.79 -4.13 3.11
N GLU A 127 12.99 -4.60 3.43
CA GLU A 127 14.17 -4.34 2.61
C GLU A 127 14.05 -4.96 1.21
N GLN A 128 13.46 -6.16 1.12
CA GLN A 128 13.20 -6.80 -0.16
C GLN A 128 12.25 -5.97 -1.03
N TRP A 129 11.14 -5.50 -0.46
CA TRP A 129 10.20 -4.65 -1.16
C TRP A 129 10.80 -3.29 -1.54
N GLN A 130 11.67 -2.72 -0.69
CA GLN A 130 12.40 -1.49 -1.03
C GLN A 130 13.33 -1.69 -2.23
N ARG A 131 14.02 -2.84 -2.35
CA ARG A 131 14.92 -3.11 -3.48
C ARG A 131 14.19 -3.06 -4.82
N ILE A 132 13.04 -3.73 -4.95
CA ILE A 132 12.30 -3.69 -6.21
C ILE A 132 11.73 -2.29 -6.50
N THR A 133 11.28 -1.56 -5.47
CA THR A 133 10.87 -0.16 -5.61
C THR A 133 12.02 0.70 -6.15
N ASN A 134 13.23 0.55 -5.61
CA ASN A 134 14.41 1.31 -6.06
C ASN A 134 14.77 0.98 -7.51
N SER A 135 14.71 -0.30 -7.90
CA SER A 135 14.91 -0.71 -9.29
C SER A 135 13.87 -0.08 -10.22
N ALA A 136 12.60 -0.09 -9.83
CA ALA A 136 11.52 0.54 -10.59
C ALA A 136 11.70 2.06 -10.72
N GLU A 137 12.18 2.74 -9.68
CA GLU A 137 12.55 4.16 -9.72
C GLU A 137 13.71 4.43 -10.68
N ALA A 138 14.79 3.64 -10.59
CA ALA A 138 15.96 3.79 -11.45
C ALA A 138 15.63 3.64 -12.94
N LEU A 139 14.66 2.77 -13.27
CA LEU A 139 14.13 2.61 -14.63
C LEU A 139 13.13 3.71 -15.05
N GLY A 140 12.82 4.63 -14.16
CA GLY A 140 11.90 5.75 -14.40
C GLY A 140 10.43 5.33 -14.51
N LEU A 141 10.03 4.19 -13.94
CA LEU A 141 8.66 3.68 -14.07
C LEU A 141 7.64 4.59 -13.37
N PHE A 142 8.01 5.19 -12.24
CA PHE A 142 7.14 6.11 -11.49
C PHE A 142 7.04 7.52 -12.10
N SER A 143 7.92 7.87 -13.04
CA SER A 143 8.02 9.22 -13.64
C SER A 143 7.60 9.24 -15.11
N SER A 144 6.89 8.20 -15.57
CA SER A 144 6.56 8.00 -16.99
C SER A 144 5.43 8.91 -17.51
N GLY A 145 4.67 9.56 -16.62
CA GLY A 145 3.44 10.30 -16.96
C GLY A 145 2.27 9.41 -17.40
N LYS A 146 2.49 8.11 -17.59
CA LYS A 146 1.44 7.13 -17.91
C LYS A 146 0.67 6.73 -16.64
N PRO A 147 -0.60 6.30 -16.75
CA PRO A 147 -1.31 5.70 -15.63
C PRO A 147 -0.59 4.43 -15.15
N ILE A 148 -0.16 4.40 -13.89
CA ILE A 148 0.54 3.25 -13.29
C ILE A 148 -0.30 2.51 -12.24
N GLY A 149 -1.48 3.01 -11.91
CA GLY A 149 -2.30 2.48 -10.80
C GLY A 149 -2.96 1.12 -11.07
N PHE A 150 -2.81 0.56 -12.26
CA PHE A 150 -3.51 -0.66 -12.69
C PHE A 150 -2.55 -1.68 -13.30
N ARG A 151 -2.82 -2.97 -13.05
CA ARG A 151 -1.91 -4.09 -13.37
C ARG A 151 -1.50 -4.14 -14.83
N LEU A 152 -2.45 -4.09 -15.77
CA LEU A 152 -2.14 -4.18 -17.20
C LEU A 152 -1.35 -2.97 -17.68
N ASN A 153 -1.68 -1.77 -17.21
CA ASN A 153 -0.93 -0.56 -17.54
C ASN A 153 0.50 -0.63 -17.01
N TRP A 154 0.68 -1.14 -15.79
CA TRP A 154 1.98 -1.30 -15.16
C TRP A 154 2.86 -2.31 -15.90
N LEU A 155 2.33 -3.49 -16.20
CA LEU A 155 3.05 -4.51 -16.96
C LEU A 155 3.42 -4.03 -18.36
N ARG A 156 2.51 -3.32 -19.03
CA ARG A 156 2.78 -2.71 -20.34
C ARG A 156 3.88 -1.67 -20.26
N LEU A 157 3.86 -0.79 -19.27
CA LEU A 157 4.92 0.22 -19.08
C LEU A 157 6.28 -0.45 -18.85
N ILE A 158 6.33 -1.52 -18.06
CA ILE A 158 7.55 -2.29 -17.80
C ILE A 158 8.07 -2.93 -19.10
N ALA A 159 7.18 -3.54 -19.88
CA ALA A 159 7.53 -4.12 -21.17
C ALA A 159 7.99 -3.06 -22.20
N ASP A 160 7.31 -1.91 -22.27
CA ASP A 160 7.69 -0.76 -23.12
C ASP A 160 9.10 -0.24 -22.78
N LYS A 161 9.56 -0.45 -21.54
CA LYS A 161 10.92 -0.11 -21.08
C LYS A 161 11.95 -1.21 -21.34
N GLY A 162 11.54 -2.35 -21.90
CA GLY A 162 12.43 -3.49 -22.18
C GLY A 162 12.64 -4.42 -21.00
N PHE A 163 11.72 -4.45 -20.02
CA PHE A 163 11.85 -5.28 -18.82
C PHE A 163 10.63 -6.19 -18.62
N ARG A 164 10.75 -7.12 -17.67
CA ARG A 164 9.67 -7.92 -17.09
C ARG A 164 9.88 -8.11 -15.60
N ILE A 165 8.80 -8.40 -14.88
CA ILE A 165 8.88 -8.82 -13.48
C ILE A 165 9.07 -10.34 -13.44
N VAL A 166 10.08 -10.81 -12.72
CA VAL A 166 10.26 -12.21 -12.34
C VAL A 166 10.42 -12.24 -10.83
N GLU A 167 9.47 -12.87 -10.15
CA GLU A 167 9.37 -12.84 -8.68
C GLU A 167 9.39 -11.40 -8.13
N ASP A 168 10.47 -11.01 -7.47
CA ASP A 168 10.69 -9.69 -6.88
C ASP A 168 11.74 -8.85 -7.63
N GLN A 169 12.04 -9.19 -8.89
CA GLN A 169 13.07 -8.54 -9.69
C GLN A 169 12.54 -8.02 -11.02
N LEU A 170 13.14 -6.92 -11.49
CA LEU A 170 12.95 -6.38 -12.84
C LEU A 170 14.12 -6.81 -13.72
N LEU A 171 13.87 -7.72 -14.64
CA LEU A 171 14.89 -8.28 -15.53
C LEU A 171 14.67 -7.78 -16.97
N PRO A 172 15.73 -7.53 -17.75
CA PRO A 172 15.59 -7.21 -19.16
C PRO A 172 14.81 -8.31 -19.90
N LEU A 173 14.00 -7.90 -20.88
CA LEU A 173 13.50 -8.82 -21.90
C LEU A 173 14.73 -9.24 -22.72
N GLY A 174 15.14 -10.50 -22.60
CA GLY A 174 16.20 -11.03 -23.44
C GLY A 174 15.83 -10.90 -24.92
N ASN A 175 16.80 -10.62 -25.77
CA ASN A 175 16.62 -10.79 -27.21
C ASN A 175 16.67 -12.30 -27.47
N GLU A 176 15.51 -12.93 -27.63
CA GLU A 176 15.42 -14.25 -28.28
C GLU A 176 15.46 -14.11 -29.80
#